data_AF-A0A7I8BKE9-F1
#
_entry.id   AF-A0A7I8BKE9-F1
#
_cell.length_a   1.000
_cell.length_b   1.000
_cell.length_c   1.000
_cell.angle_alpha   90.00
_cell.angle_beta   90.00
_cell.angle_gamma   90.00
#
_symmetry.space_group_name_H-M   'P 1'
#
loop_
_entity.id
_entity.type
_entity.pdbx_description
1 polymer ?
#
loop_
_entity_poly.entity_id
_entity_poly.type
_entity_poly.pdbx_seq_one_letter_code
_entity_poly.pdbx_strand_id
1 'polypeptide(L)'
;MRLTPTDFPTVSDNELRDLWRRHQDADVRRLILEVHRARAVIRQAHADALDAQLAMWNKRDGDLKAQLQAVIDAMLAEKIRLGAMGGSLPKG
;
A
#
# COMPACT_ATOMS: atom_id res chain seq x y z
N MET A 1 -12.48 -15.41 -19.11
CA MET A 1 -12.72 -14.03 -18.67
C MET A 1 -11.58 -13.64 -17.73
N ARG A 2 -10.89 -12.52 -17.98
CA ARG A 2 -9.72 -12.11 -17.18
C ARG A 2 -10.22 -11.11 -16.13
N LEU A 3 -10.21 -11.51 -14.87
CA LEU A 3 -10.55 -10.63 -13.75
C LEU A 3 -9.42 -9.64 -13.51
N THR A 4 -9.78 -8.39 -13.23
CA THR A 4 -8.94 -7.25 -12.92
C THR A 4 -9.23 -6.77 -11.50
N PRO A 5 -8.33 -6.04 -10.84
CA PRO A 5 -8.58 -5.52 -9.50
C PRO A 5 -9.84 -4.64 -9.40
N THR A 6 -10.22 -3.95 -10.48
CA THR A 6 -11.42 -3.11 -10.55
C THR A 6 -12.74 -3.89 -10.63
N ASP A 7 -12.68 -5.20 -10.90
CA ASP A 7 -13.87 -6.06 -10.89
C ASP A 7 -14.33 -6.40 -9.46
N PHE A 8 -13.54 -6.05 -8.44
CA PHE A 8 -13.84 -6.31 -7.05
C PHE A 8 -14.10 -5.00 -6.30
N PRO A 9 -15.29 -4.81 -5.69
CA PRO A 9 -15.55 -3.65 -4.86
C PRO A 9 -14.63 -3.63 -3.63
N THR A 10 -14.38 -2.44 -3.10
CA THR A 10 -13.57 -2.29 -1.88
C THR A 10 -14.32 -2.87 -0.69
N VAL A 11 -13.74 -3.88 -0.04
CA VAL A 11 -14.34 -4.57 1.12
C VAL A 11 -14.29 -3.70 2.39
N SER A 12 -15.38 -3.50 3.12
CA SER A 12 -15.35 -2.77 4.39
C SER A 12 -14.72 -3.59 5.53
N ASP A 13 -14.29 -2.92 6.60
CA ASP A 13 -13.79 -3.61 7.81
C ASP A 13 -14.89 -4.47 8.47
N ASN A 14 -16.16 -4.08 8.33
CA ASN A 14 -17.29 -4.87 8.81
C ASN A 14 -17.43 -6.16 8.01
N GLU A 15 -17.33 -6.09 6.68
CA GLU A 15 -17.35 -7.28 5.82
C GLU A 15 -16.19 -8.23 6.11
N LEU A 16 -14.99 -7.71 6.40
CA LEU A 16 -13.85 -8.53 6.82
C LEU A 16 -14.11 -9.21 8.19
N ARG A 17 -14.70 -8.50 9.15
CA ARG A 17 -15.10 -9.09 10.44
C ARG A 17 -16.16 -10.17 10.27
N ASP A 18 -17.15 -9.92 9.41
CA ASP A 18 -18.21 -10.89 9.12
C ASP A 18 -17.68 -12.09 8.35
N LEU A 19 -16.68 -11.90 7.49
CA LEU A 19 -15.97 -12.98 6.82
C LEU A 19 -15.24 -13.86 7.84
N TRP A 20 -14.50 -13.26 8.78
CA TRP A 20 -13.82 -13.98 9.86
C TRP A 20 -14.79 -14.76 10.75
N ARG A 21 -15.93 -14.16 11.12
CA ARG A 21 -16.95 -14.82 11.93
C ARG A 21 -17.52 -16.06 11.23
N ARG A 22 -17.73 -15.99 9.91
CA ARG A 22 -18.29 -17.08 9.12
C ARG A 22 -17.25 -18.16 8.77
N HIS A 23 -15.99 -17.77 8.63
CA HIS A 23 -14.90 -18.66 8.21
C HIS A 23 -13.67 -18.43 9.10
N GLN A 24 -13.58 -19.20 10.19
CA GLN A 24 -12.43 -19.22 11.10
C GLN A 24 -11.26 -20.04 10.53
N ASP A 25 -10.86 -19.72 9.30
CA ASP A 25 -9.80 -20.40 8.57
C ASP A 25 -8.50 -19.56 8.60
N ALA A 26 -7.35 -20.24 8.66
CA ALA A 26 -6.05 -19.60 8.74
C ALA A 26 -5.72 -18.75 7.49
N ASP A 27 -6.14 -19.20 6.30
CA ASP A 27 -5.93 -18.50 5.05
C ASP A 27 -6.88 -17.31 4.91
N VAL A 28 -8.12 -17.44 5.40
CA VAL A 28 -9.05 -16.29 5.51
C VAL A 28 -8.47 -15.22 6.45
N ARG A 29 -7.93 -15.63 7.60
CA ARG A 29 -7.24 -14.72 8.51
C ARG A 29 -6.05 -14.04 7.83
N ARG A 30 -5.23 -14.79 7.10
CA ARG A 30 -4.09 -14.24 6.35
C ARG A 30 -4.58 -13.20 5.34
N LEU A 31 -5.60 -13.49 4.54
CA LEU A 31 -6.14 -12.57 3.54
C LEU A 31 -6.68 -11.27 4.18
N ILE A 32 -7.39 -11.37 5.30
CA ILE A 32 -7.89 -10.19 6.03
C ILE A 32 -6.72 -9.30 6.49
N LEU A 33 -5.66 -9.91 7.04
CA LEU A 33 -4.46 -9.17 7.46
C LEU A 33 -3.72 -8.53 6.28
N GLU A 34 -3.69 -9.19 5.13
CA GLU A 34 -3.14 -8.65 3.88
C GLU A 34 -3.89 -7.41 3.42
N VAL A 35 -5.23 -7.43 3.46
CA VAL A 35 -6.05 -6.25 3.12
C VAL A 35 -5.75 -5.09 4.07
N HIS A 36 -5.69 -5.34 5.39
CA HIS A 36 -5.35 -4.30 6.36
C HIS A 36 -3.96 -3.71 6.15
N ARG A 37 -2.97 -4.56 5.83
CA ARG A 37 -1.60 -4.14 5.55
C ARG A 37 -1.53 -3.29 4.30
N ALA A 38 -2.10 -3.75 3.18
CA ALA A 38 -2.10 -3.02 1.93
C ALA A 38 -2.72 -1.62 2.10
N ARG A 39 -3.83 -1.51 2.84
CA ARG A 39 -4.44 -0.22 3.21
C ARG A 39 -3.50 0.67 4.00
N ALA A 40 -2.79 0.11 4.98
CA ALA A 40 -1.87 0.87 5.81
C ALA A 40 -0.70 1.42 4.98
N VAL A 41 -0.11 0.59 4.11
CA VAL A 41 0.97 1.02 3.20
C VAL A 41 0.50 2.13 2.28
N ILE A 42 -0.66 1.97 1.63
CA ILE A 42 -1.19 3.00 0.72
C ILE A 42 -1.47 4.31 1.47
N ARG A 43 -2.04 4.24 2.68
CA ARG A 43 -2.27 5.45 3.51
C ARG A 43 -0.96 6.17 3.85
N GLN A 44 0.07 5.42 4.24
CA GLN A 44 1.37 6.01 4.57
C GLN A 44 2.02 6.63 3.33
N ALA A 45 2.08 5.87 2.23
CA ALA A 45 2.65 6.37 0.98
C ALA A 45 1.91 7.63 0.46
N HIS A 46 0.59 7.71 0.62
CA HIS A 46 -0.16 8.91 0.27
C HIS A 46 0.14 10.10 1.20
N ALA A 47 0.28 9.86 2.51
CA ALA A 47 0.66 10.91 3.45
C ALA A 47 2.05 11.47 3.12
N ASP A 48 3.04 10.60 2.89
CA ASP A 48 4.40 10.99 2.54
C ASP A 48 4.45 11.74 1.18
N ALA A 49 3.63 11.32 0.20
CA ALA A 49 3.50 12.01 -1.08
C ALA A 49 2.85 13.41 -0.95
N LEU A 50 1.86 13.56 -0.06
CA LEU A 50 1.26 14.86 0.24
C LEU A 50 2.29 15.78 0.91
N ASP A 51 3.06 15.26 1.84
CA ASP A 51 4.12 16.02 2.51
C ASP A 51 5.19 16.48 1.50
N ALA A 52 5.58 15.61 0.56
CA ALA A 52 6.45 15.97 -0.57
C ALA A 52 5.86 17.11 -1.41
N GLN A 53 4.58 17.04 -1.76
CA GLN A 53 3.90 18.13 -2.48
C GLN A 53 3.92 19.45 -1.70
N LEU A 54 3.72 19.41 -0.38
CA LEU A 54 3.83 20.59 0.50
C LEU A 54 5.27 21.12 0.56
N ALA A 55 6.28 20.25 0.60
CA ALA A 55 7.69 20.66 0.58
C ALA A 55 8.06 21.33 -0.75
N MET A 56 7.56 20.83 -1.89
CA MET A 56 7.71 21.48 -3.21
C MET A 56 7.13 22.90 -3.20
N TRP A 57 5.90 23.08 -2.73
CA TRP A 57 5.27 24.40 -2.68
C TRP A 57 6.05 25.39 -1.81
N ASN A 58 6.68 24.90 -0.74
CA ASN A 58 7.49 25.71 0.16
C ASN A 58 8.97 25.81 -0.24
N LYS A 59 9.38 25.27 -1.41
CA LYS A 59 10.77 25.24 -1.91
C LYS A 59 11.76 24.63 -0.90
N ARG A 60 11.34 23.57 -0.20
CA ARG A 60 12.13 22.83 0.79
C ARG A 60 12.71 21.55 0.17
N ASP A 61 13.73 21.73 -0.67
CA ASP A 61 14.28 20.64 -1.51
C ASP A 61 14.83 19.45 -0.70
N GLY A 62 15.37 19.70 0.50
CA GLY A 62 15.83 18.64 1.41
C GLY A 62 14.69 17.78 1.94
N ASP A 63 13.63 18.41 2.46
CA ASP A 63 12.44 17.73 2.97
C ASP A 63 11.74 16.94 1.85
N LEU A 64 11.64 17.55 0.67
CA LEU A 64 11.07 16.94 -0.52
C LEU A 64 11.77 15.62 -0.89
N LYS A 65 13.10 15.65 -0.98
CA LYS A 65 13.87 14.45 -1.35
C LYS A 65 13.70 13.34 -0.31
N ALA A 66 13.69 13.68 0.97
CA ALA A 66 13.49 12.71 2.05
C ALA A 66 12.09 12.06 1.99
N GLN A 67 11.04 12.86 1.77
CA GLN A 67 9.66 12.38 1.69
C GLN A 67 9.43 11.50 0.46
N LEU A 68 9.93 11.90 -0.71
CA LEU A 68 9.86 11.07 -1.91
C LEU A 68 10.62 9.75 -1.75
N GLN A 69 11.79 9.76 -1.09
CA GLN A 69 12.52 8.53 -0.81
C GLN A 69 11.73 7.59 0.11
N ALA A 70 11.06 8.12 1.14
CA ALA A 70 10.20 7.33 2.01
C ALA A 70 9.06 6.63 1.25
N VAL A 71 8.40 7.34 0.32
CA VAL A 71 7.37 6.75 -0.57
C VAL A 71 7.97 5.62 -1.42
N ILE A 72 9.13 5.85 -2.04
CA ILE A 72 9.81 4.86 -2.89
C ILE A 72 10.14 3.61 -2.09
N ASP A 73 10.71 3.77 -0.89
CA ASP A 73 11.12 2.65 -0.04
C ASP A 73 9.92 1.85 0.47
N ALA A 74 8.85 2.53 0.90
CA ALA A 74 7.61 1.88 1.33
C ALA A 74 6.97 1.06 0.20
N MET A 75 6.92 1.62 -1.01
CA MET A 75 6.39 0.94 -2.19
C MET A 75 7.28 -0.20 -2.66
N LEU A 76 8.60 -0.06 -2.59
CA LEU A 76 9.55 -1.13 -2.91
C LEU A 76 9.44 -2.30 -1.93
N ALA A 77 9.36 -2.01 -0.63
CA ALA A 77 9.19 -3.04 0.40
C ALA A 77 7.91 -3.85 0.17
N GLU A 78 6.79 -3.17 -0.13
CA GLU A 78 5.51 -3.83 -0.40
C GLU A 78 5.53 -4.62 -1.71
N LYS A 79 6.16 -4.08 -2.76
CA LYS A 79 6.37 -4.77 -4.04
C LYS A 79 7.14 -6.08 -3.88
N ILE A 80 8.26 -6.06 -3.13
CA ILE A 80 9.06 -7.25 -2.85
C ILE A 80 8.21 -8.29 -2.10
N ARG A 81 7.48 -7.85 -1.07
CA ARG A 81 6.67 -8.73 -0.24
C ARG A 81 5.52 -9.40 -1.01
N LEU A 82 4.90 -8.66 -1.93
CA LEU A 82 3.85 -9.18 -2.82
C LEU A 82 4.39 -10.06 -3.95
N GLY A 83 5.72 -10.18 -4.10
CA GLY A 83 6.34 -10.90 -5.22
C GLY A 83 6.08 -10.23 -6.58
N ALA A 84 5.70 -8.95 -6.58
CA ALA A 84 5.38 -8.18 -7.78
C ALA A 84 6.68 -7.77 -8.50
N MET A 85 7.33 -8.72 -9.16
CA MET A 85 8.62 -8.50 -9.84
C MET A 85 8.39 -7.86 -11.23
N GLY A 86 8.70 -6.57 -11.36
CA GLY A 86 8.65 -5.79 -12.62
C GLY A 86 8.89 -4.28 -12.40
N GLY A 87 9.29 -3.52 -13.43
CA GLY A 87 9.59 -2.08 -13.32
C GLY A 87 10.99 -1.75 -12.78
N SER A 88 11.34 -0.46 -12.71
CA SER A 88 12.69 0.00 -12.33
C SER A 88 13.00 -0.22 -10.85
N LEU A 89 14.22 -0.70 -10.57
CA LEU A 89 14.80 -0.68 -9.22
C LEU A 89 15.58 0.62 -9.02
N PRO A 90 15.68 1.14 -7.78
CA PRO A 90 16.60 2.24 -7.49
C PRO A 90 18.02 1.83 -7.90
N LYS A 91 18.72 2.67 -8.66
CA LYS A 91 20.14 2.45 -8.90
C LYS A 91 20.87 2.77 -7.59
N GLY A 92 21.61 1.79 -7.07
CA GLY A 92 22.53 1.99 -5.95
C GLY A 92 23.72 2.86 -6.34
#